data_AF-A0A919ZWW7-F1
#
_entry.id   AF-A0A919ZWW7-F1
#
_cell.length_a   1.000
_cell.length_b   1.000
_cell.length_c   1.000
_cell.angle_alpha   90.00
_cell.angle_beta   90.00
_cell.angle_gamma   90.00
#
_symmetry.space_group_name_H-M   'P 1'
#
loop_
_entity.id
_entity.type
_entity.pdbx_description
1 polymer ?
#
loop_
_entity_poly.entity_id
_entity_poly.type
_entity_poly.pdbx_seq_one_letter_code
_entity_poly.pdbx_strand_id
1 'polypeptide(L)'
;MASLLAAGAWLLLSTTFGLPVSTTHAIIGSIAGFSIYYIGWSSVSWGYILEVTFSWILTPFVAAILSGLLYWSARKFVLSKRAYFSCKTIYSNLCWACRI
;
A
#
# COMPACT_ATOMS: atom_id res chain seq x y z
N MET A 1 -2.03 15.24 -25.74
CA MET A 1 -3.38 14.65 -25.70
C MET A 1 -3.39 13.16 -26.02
N ALA A 2 -2.53 12.67 -26.94
CA ALA A 2 -2.43 11.24 -27.26
C ALA A 2 -2.11 10.34 -26.04
N SER A 3 -1.24 10.79 -25.14
CA SER A 3 -0.85 10.04 -23.93
C SER A 3 -2.00 9.80 -22.94
N LEU A 4 -2.94 10.75 -22.82
CA LEU A 4 -4.13 10.61 -21.97
C LEU A 4 -5.15 9.64 -22.59
N LEU A 5 -5.32 9.67 -23.91
CA LEU A 5 -6.19 8.74 -24.62
C LEU A 5 -5.67 7.31 -24.53
N ALA A 6 -4.37 7.10 -24.69
CA ALA A 6 -3.74 5.78 -24.55
C ALA A 6 -3.91 5.22 -23.13
N ALA A 7 -3.59 6.01 -22.11
CA ALA A 7 -3.78 5.62 -20.71
C ALA A 7 -5.26 5.35 -20.39
N GLY A 8 -6.17 6.22 -20.83
CA GLY A 8 -7.61 6.07 -20.63
C GLY A 8 -8.18 4.84 -21.30
N ALA A 9 -7.80 4.56 -22.56
CA ALA A 9 -8.23 3.37 -23.28
C ALA A 9 -7.76 2.09 -22.57
N TRP A 10 -6.50 2.05 -22.11
CA TRP A 10 -5.98 0.91 -21.36
C TRP A 10 -6.71 0.69 -20.03
N LEU A 11 -7.02 1.78 -19.31
CA LEU A 11 -7.75 1.72 -18.06
C LEU A 11 -9.19 1.27 -18.25
N LEU A 12 -9.89 1.75 -19.28
CA LEU A 12 -11.24 1.32 -19.63
C LEU A 12 -11.27 -0.17 -19.94
N LEU A 13 -10.34 -0.64 -20.78
CA LEU A 13 -10.20 -2.07 -21.09
C LEU A 13 -9.96 -2.88 -19.81
N SER A 14 -8.95 -2.51 -19.01
CA SER A 14 -8.61 -3.23 -17.78
C SER A 14 -9.77 -3.29 -16.78
N THR A 15 -10.54 -2.19 -16.68
CA THR A 15 -11.72 -2.11 -15.80
C THR A 15 -12.83 -3.04 -16.28
N THR A 16 -13.07 -3.14 -17.60
CA THR A 16 -14.07 -4.10 -18.14
C THR A 16 -13.71 -5.55 -17.86
N PHE A 17 -12.43 -5.88 -17.74
CA PHE A 17 -11.95 -7.22 -17.36
C PHE A 17 -11.81 -7.42 -15.84
N GLY A 18 -12.12 -6.41 -15.01
CA GLY A 18 -12.00 -6.50 -13.56
C GLY A 18 -10.56 -6.62 -13.05
N LEU A 19 -9.56 -6.26 -13.86
CA LEU A 19 -8.15 -6.37 -13.50
C LEU A 19 -7.73 -5.16 -12.65
N PRO A 20 -7.15 -5.36 -11.45
CA PRO A 20 -6.62 -4.27 -10.65
C PRO A 20 -5.33 -3.74 -11.27
N VAL A 21 -5.43 -2.60 -11.97
CA VAL A 21 -4.30 -1.96 -12.65
C VAL A 21 -3.93 -0.62 -12.00
N SER A 22 -2.65 -0.27 -12.08
CA SER A 22 -2.10 0.99 -11.57
C SER A 22 -2.24 2.11 -12.61
N THR A 23 -3.07 3.10 -12.31
CA THR A 23 -3.28 4.30 -13.17
C THR A 23 -2.00 5.13 -13.33
N THR A 24 -1.15 5.18 -12.31
CA THR A 24 0.13 5.91 -12.34
C THR A 24 1.12 5.30 -13.34
N HIS A 25 1.24 3.97 -13.36
CA HIS A 25 2.07 3.28 -14.35
C HIS A 25 1.54 3.46 -15.77
N ALA A 26 0.21 3.37 -15.95
CA ALA A 26 -0.40 3.52 -17.26
C ALA A 26 -0.13 4.90 -17.88
N ILE A 27 -0.21 5.98 -17.10
CA ILE A 27 0.04 7.33 -17.62
C ILE A 27 1.52 7.62 -17.84
N ILE A 28 2.41 7.19 -16.94
CA ILE A 28 3.87 7.37 -17.08
C ILE A 28 4.38 6.60 -18.30
N GLY A 29 3.94 5.36 -18.49
CA GLY A 29 4.28 4.55 -19.67
C GLY A 29 3.75 5.17 -20.96
N SER A 30 2.53 5.71 -20.95
CA SER A 30 1.94 6.39 -22.12
C SER A 30 2.68 7.67 -22.49
N ILE A 31 3.14 8.46 -21.51
CA ILE A 31 3.95 9.65 -21.72
C ILE A 31 5.33 9.27 -22.28
N ALA A 32 6.01 8.30 -21.65
CA ALA A 32 7.32 7.85 -22.09
C ALA A 32 7.29 7.29 -23.52
N GLY A 33 6.30 6.45 -23.84
CA GLY A 33 6.11 5.90 -25.19
C GLY A 33 5.84 6.99 -26.24
N PHE A 34 5.00 7.97 -25.91
CA PHE A 34 4.75 9.11 -26.80
C PHE A 34 6.02 9.96 -27.04
N SER A 35 6.79 10.25 -25.99
CA SER A 35 8.05 10.99 -26.09
C SER A 35 9.07 10.28 -26.97
N ILE A 36 9.23 8.96 -26.79
CA ILE A 36 10.14 8.14 -27.63
C ILE A 36 9.68 8.14 -29.08
N TYR A 37 8.37 8.01 -29.33
CA TYR A 37 7.83 7.98 -30.69
C TYR A 37 7.98 9.32 -31.43
N TYR A 38 7.76 10.45 -30.74
CA TYR A 38 7.73 11.77 -31.38
C TYR A 38 9.13 12.40 -31.54
N ILE A 39 10.02 12.26 -30.55
CA ILE A 39 11.32 12.97 -30.50
C ILE A 39 12.50 12.00 -30.40
N GLY A 40 12.26 10.76 -29.96
CA GLY A 40 13.30 9.75 -29.75
C GLY A 40 13.71 9.60 -28.28
N TRP A 41 14.60 8.64 -28.02
CA TRP A 41 14.99 8.19 -26.67
C TRP A 41 15.67 9.25 -25.80
N SER A 42 16.32 10.23 -26.41
CA SER A 42 17.02 11.33 -25.72
C SER A 42 16.08 12.39 -25.14
N SER A 43 14.82 12.40 -25.56
CA SER A 43 13.82 13.38 -25.09
C SER A 43 13.19 13.02 -23.74
N VAL A 44 13.38 11.78 -23.30
CA VAL A 44 12.79 11.27 -22.06
C VAL A 44 13.72 11.61 -20.90
N SER A 45 13.17 12.25 -19.85
CA SER A 45 13.86 12.44 -18.58
C SER A 45 13.89 11.13 -17.79
N TRP A 46 14.85 10.27 -18.11
CA TRP A 46 15.03 8.97 -17.46
C TRP A 46 15.27 9.10 -15.95
N GLY A 47 15.98 10.14 -15.51
CA GLY A 47 16.22 10.40 -14.09
C GLY A 47 14.92 10.58 -13.31
N TYR A 48 13.98 11.36 -13.84
CA TYR A 48 12.69 11.59 -13.20
C TYR A 48 11.82 10.33 -13.13
N ILE A 49 11.76 9.55 -14.22
CA ILE A 49 11.00 8.30 -14.26
C ILE A 49 11.56 7.28 -13.25
N LEU A 50 12.89 7.21 -13.14
CA LEU A 50 13.56 6.35 -12.18
C LEU A 50 13.25 6.78 -10.74
N GLU A 51 13.35 8.06 -10.43
CA GLU A 51 13.03 8.60 -9.10
C GLU A 51 11.59 8.26 -8.67
N VAL A 52 10.62 8.44 -9.59
CA VAL A 52 9.23 8.07 -9.36
C VAL A 52 9.08 6.56 -9.16
N THR A 53 9.79 5.74 -9.93
CA THR A 53 9.74 4.28 -9.81
C THR A 53 10.33 3.79 -8.48
N PHE A 54 11.42 4.41 -8.02
CA PHE A 54 12.00 4.13 -6.70
C PHE A 54 11.03 4.49 -5.57
N SER A 55 10.25 5.56 -5.71
CA SER A 55 9.29 5.98 -4.69
C SER A 55 8.23 4.90 -4.38
N TRP A 56 7.81 4.12 -5.39
CA TRP A 56 6.79 3.06 -5.24
C TRP A 56 7.27 1.85 -4.47
N ILE A 57 8.58 1.62 -4.40
CA ILE A 57 9.18 0.55 -3.60
C ILE A 57 9.48 1.06 -2.18
N LEU A 58 9.95 2.31 -2.09
CA LEU A 58 10.29 2.92 -0.82
C LEU A 58 9.06 3.09 0.10
N THR A 59 7.92 3.52 -0.45
CA THR A 59 6.68 3.73 0.33
C THR A 59 6.17 2.47 1.05
N PRO A 60 5.94 1.33 0.39
CA PRO A 60 5.48 0.12 1.07
C PRO A 60 6.51 -0.42 2.07
N PHE A 61 7.80 -0.23 1.80
CA PHE A 61 8.86 -0.63 2.72
C PHE A 61 8.81 0.17 4.03
N VAL A 62 8.72 1.49 3.95
CA VAL A 62 8.57 2.37 5.12
C VAL A 62 7.25 2.08 5.85
N ALA A 63 6.16 1.88 5.11
CA ALA A 63 4.86 1.53 5.68
C ALA A 63 4.91 0.19 6.44
N ALA A 64 5.60 -0.82 5.90
CA ALA A 64 5.78 -2.12 6.54
C ALA A 64 6.57 -2.00 7.86
N ILE A 65 7.65 -1.22 7.88
CA ILE A 65 8.45 -0.99 9.09
C ILE A 65 7.61 -0.28 10.15
N LEU A 66 6.95 0.82 9.79
CA LEU A 66 6.14 1.61 10.73
C LEU A 66 4.97 0.78 11.29
N SER A 67 4.25 0.06 10.43
CA SER A 67 3.17 -0.83 10.85
C SER A 67 3.67 -1.94 11.78
N GLY A 68 4.83 -2.54 11.47
CA GLY A 68 5.47 -3.56 12.31
C GLY A 68 5.85 -3.02 13.70
N LEU A 69 6.46 -1.83 13.77
CA LEU A 69 6.83 -1.16 15.02
C LEU A 69 5.61 -0.80 15.87
N LEU A 70 4.56 -0.29 15.23
CA LEU A 70 3.30 0.04 15.91
C LEU A 70 2.64 -1.23 16.47
N TYR A 71 2.57 -2.30 15.69
CA TYR A 71 2.00 -3.57 16.13
C TYR A 71 2.80 -4.19 17.29
N TRP A 72 4.13 -4.15 17.23
CA TRP A 72 4.99 -4.64 18.30
C TRP A 72 4.79 -3.83 19.60
N SER A 73 4.73 -2.51 19.49
CA SER A 73 4.49 -1.61 20.63
C SER A 73 3.10 -1.86 21.24
N ALA A 74 2.05 -1.94 20.42
CA ALA A 74 0.70 -2.23 20.88
C ALA A 74 0.59 -3.58 21.59
N ARG A 75 1.30 -4.62 21.11
CA ARG A 75 1.35 -5.92 21.80
C ARG A 75 1.98 -5.84 23.18
N LYS A 76 3.08 -5.09 23.33
CA LYS A 76 3.76 -4.94 24.63
C LYS A 76 2.92 -4.15 25.64
N PHE A 77 2.29 -3.06 25.23
CA PHE A 77 1.61 -2.14 26.15
C PHE A 77 0.11 -2.45 26.38
N VAL A 78 -0.63 -2.87 25.35
CA VAL A 78 -2.11 -2.93 25.42
C VAL A 78 -2.62 -4.37 25.57
N LEU A 79 -2.11 -5.30 24.76
CA LEU A 79 -2.62 -6.67 24.73
C LEU A 79 -2.23 -7.49 25.97
N SER A 80 -1.04 -7.25 26.56
CA SER A 80 -0.64 -7.90 27.82
C SER A 80 -1.52 -7.47 29.00
N LYS A 81 -1.85 -6.18 29.09
CA LYS A 81 -2.71 -5.61 30.14
C LYS A 81 -4.16 -6.04 29.99
N ARG A 82 -4.69 -6.10 28.76
CA ARG A 82 -6.09 -6.50 28.51
C ARG A 82 -6.32 -8.01 28.69
N ALA A 83 -5.37 -8.86 28.29
CA ALA A 83 -5.42 -10.29 28.57
C ALA A 83 -5.32 -10.57 30.08
N TYR A 84 -4.44 -9.86 30.80
CA TYR A 84 -4.34 -9.95 32.25
C TYR A 84 -5.63 -9.49 32.96
N PHE A 85 -6.22 -8.36 32.54
CA PHE A 85 -7.46 -7.85 33.14
C PHE A 85 -8.67 -8.76 32.85
N SER A 86 -8.82 -9.28 31.63
CA SER A 86 -9.89 -10.22 31.27
C SER A 86 -9.80 -11.51 32.11
N CYS A 87 -8.59 -12.09 32.23
CA CYS A 87 -8.36 -13.27 33.06
C CYS A 87 -8.67 -12.98 34.55
N LYS A 88 -8.26 -11.82 35.08
CA LYS A 88 -8.54 -11.46 36.48
C LYS A 88 -10.04 -11.29 36.77
N THR A 89 -10.80 -10.69 35.85
CA THR A 89 -12.26 -10.57 35.97
C THR A 89 -12.93 -11.96 35.91
N ILE A 90 -12.55 -12.80 34.95
CA ILE A 90 -13.10 -14.17 34.80
C ILE A 90 -12.78 -15.03 36.02
N TYR A 91 -11.52 -15.05 36.49
CA TYR A 91 -11.14 -15.82 37.67
C TYR A 91 -11.82 -15.31 38.94
N SER A 92 -12.02 -13.99 39.09
CA SER A 92 -12.76 -13.47 40.25
C SER A 92 -14.23 -13.88 40.22
N ASN A 93 -14.89 -13.88 39.04
CA ASN A 93 -16.28 -14.29 38.90
C ASN A 93 -16.45 -15.81 39.10
N LEU A 94 -15.51 -16.63 38.62
CA LEU A 94 -15.50 -18.07 38.92
C LEU A 94 -15.22 -18.36 40.41
N CYS A 95 -14.35 -17.58 41.05
CA CYS A 95 -14.03 -17.76 42.47
C CYS A 95 -15.18 -17.38 43.41
N TRP A 96 -16.07 -16.47 42.99
CA TRP A 96 -17.37 -16.22 43.65
C TRP A 96 -18.38 -17.33 43.37
N ALA A 97 -18.44 -17.87 42.14
CA ALA A 97 -19.37 -18.93 41.77
C ALA A 97 -19.09 -20.28 42.45
N CYS A 98 -17.85 -20.51 42.94
CA CYS A 98 -17.44 -21.74 43.63
C CYS A 98 -17.41 -21.59 45.17
N ARG A 99 -17.89 -20.44 45.70
CA ARG A 99 -17.97 -20.14 47.15
C ARG A 99 -19.43 -20.00 47.62
N ILE A 100 -20.34 -20.72 46.97
CA ILE A 100 -21.72 -21.03 47.38
C ILE A 100 -21.87 -22.54 47.16
#